data_AF-A0A4R0GVH7-F1
#
_entry.id   AF-A0A4R0GVH7-F1
#
_cell.length_a   1.000
_cell.length_b   1.000
_cell.length_c   1.000
_cell.angle_alpha   90.00
_cell.angle_beta   90.00
_cell.angle_gamma   90.00
#
_symmetry.space_group_name_H-M   'P 1'
#
loop_
_entity.id
_entity.type
_entity.pdbx_description
1 polymer ?
#
loop_
_entity_poly.entity_id
_entity_poly.type
_entity_poly.pdbx_seq_one_letter_code
_entity_poly.pdbx_strand_id
1 'polypeptide(L)'
;MFLYWNWPYVLVEAGPEQALTWRTGGHIRHPHGALPDLFFPADRSWLVSALWDDTWTCVGGPAPLIHTLERDPVANARQIRPDEDALPPGLARE
;
A
#
# COMPACT_ATOMS: atom_id res chain seq x y z
N MET A 1 -10.76 -13.32 5.78
CA MET A 1 -10.57 -13.67 4.36
C MET A 1 -9.15 -13.27 4.00
N PHE A 2 -8.29 -14.22 3.66
CA PHE A 2 -6.85 -14.01 3.44
C PHE A 2 -6.53 -13.87 1.94
N LEU A 3 -7.10 -12.85 1.28
CA LEU A 3 -7.14 -12.80 -0.19
C LEU A 3 -5.76 -12.77 -0.87
N TYR A 4 -4.66 -12.53 -0.15
CA TYR A 4 -3.31 -12.49 -0.72
C TYR A 4 -2.22 -13.16 0.14
N TRP A 5 -2.60 -13.91 1.18
CA TRP A 5 -1.67 -14.48 2.16
C TRP A 5 -0.64 -15.46 1.58
N ASN A 6 -0.88 -16.02 0.40
CA ASN A 6 0.00 -16.99 -0.27
C ASN A 6 0.38 -16.59 -1.69
N TRP A 7 0.27 -15.31 -2.04
CA TRP A 7 0.71 -14.88 -3.37
C TRP A 7 2.25 -14.80 -3.42
N PRO A 8 2.89 -15.24 -4.51
CA PRO A 8 4.34 -15.19 -4.65
C PRO A 8 4.77 -13.76 -4.95
N TYR A 9 4.92 -12.95 -3.91
CA TYR A 9 5.49 -11.60 -4.05
C TYR A 9 6.97 -11.70 -4.43
N VAL A 10 7.36 -10.98 -5.47
CA VAL A 10 8.77 -10.75 -5.80
C VAL A 10 9.13 -9.32 -5.42
N LEU A 11 10.21 -9.16 -4.65
CA LEU A 11 10.78 -7.84 -4.38
C LEU A 11 11.66 -7.45 -5.56
N VAL A 12 11.26 -6.39 -6.27
CA VAL A 12 12.08 -5.80 -7.33
C VAL A 12 12.69 -4.53 -6.78
N GLU A 13 14.01 -4.50 -6.64
CA GLU A 13 14.73 -3.28 -6.30
C GLU A 13 14.82 -2.38 -7.53
N ALA A 14 14.28 -1.18 -7.41
CA ALA A 14 14.34 -0.15 -8.44
C ALA A 14 14.85 1.16 -7.82
N GLY A 15 15.82 1.78 -8.49
CA GLY A 15 16.25 3.13 -8.16
C GLY A 15 15.18 4.17 -8.53
N PRO A 16 15.35 5.43 -8.10
CA PRO A 16 14.34 6.49 -8.31
C PRO A 16 13.89 6.64 -9.76
N GLU A 17 14.80 6.55 -10.74
CA GLU A 17 14.45 6.66 -12.15
C GLU A 17 13.61 5.49 -12.65
N GLN A 18 13.94 4.25 -12.24
CA GLN A 18 13.19 3.06 -12.58
C GLN A 18 11.81 3.05 -11.89
N ALA A 19 11.75 3.50 -10.64
CA ALA A 19 10.48 3.66 -9.92
C ALA A 19 9.58 4.72 -10.56
N LEU A 20 10.15 5.76 -11.18
CA LEU A 20 9.39 6.76 -11.95
C LEU A 20 8.83 6.18 -13.26
N THR A 21 9.53 5.25 -13.92
CA THR A 21 8.99 4.63 -15.14
C THR A 21 7.87 3.64 -14.87
N TRP A 22 7.82 3.04 -13.68
CA TRP A 22 6.68 2.25 -13.21
C TRP A 22 5.43 3.10 -12.99
N ARG A 23 5.60 4.42 -12.79
CA ARG A 23 4.50 5.39 -12.72
C ARG A 23 4.03 5.84 -14.10
N THR A 24 4.83 5.64 -15.17
CA THR A 24 4.49 6.03 -16.54
C THR A 24 3.90 4.86 -17.32
N GLY A 25 2.69 4.47 -16.93
CA GLY A 25 1.82 3.53 -17.65
C GLY A 25 0.36 3.65 -17.24
N GLY A 26 0.01 4.72 -16.51
CA GLY A 26 -1.19 4.79 -15.70
C GLY A 26 -0.87 4.57 -14.23
N HIS A 27 -1.68 5.19 -13.38
CA HIS A 27 -1.66 5.19 -11.92
C HIS A 27 -1.22 3.84 -11.28
N ILE A 28 -0.89 3.85 -9.97
CA ILE A 28 -0.68 2.68 -9.08
C ILE A 28 -1.82 1.63 -9.08
N ARG A 29 -2.86 1.88 -9.89
CA ARG A 29 -4.11 1.13 -10.07
C ARG A 29 -4.45 0.96 -11.56
N HIS A 30 -3.45 0.92 -12.45
CA HIS A 30 -3.74 0.77 -13.87
C HIS A 30 -4.46 -0.58 -14.09
N PRO A 31 -5.55 -0.66 -14.88
CA PRO A 31 -6.32 -1.89 -15.08
C PRO A 31 -5.53 -3.06 -15.71
N HIS A 32 -4.29 -2.83 -16.14
CA HIS A 32 -3.36 -3.86 -16.62
C HIS A 32 -2.11 -4.02 -15.73
N GLY A 33 -2.11 -3.42 -14.53
CA GLY A 33 -1.08 -3.64 -13.53
C GLY A 33 -1.15 -5.09 -13.04
N ALA A 34 -0.12 -5.88 -13.32
CA ALA A 34 -0.13 -7.32 -13.01
C ALA A 34 0.38 -7.63 -11.59
N LEU A 35 0.95 -6.64 -10.90
CA LEU A 35 1.62 -6.84 -9.62
C LEU A 35 1.24 -5.75 -8.61
N PRO A 36 1.19 -6.08 -7.31
CA PRO A 36 1.03 -5.10 -6.25
C PRO A 36 2.29 -4.25 -6.12
N ASP A 37 2.11 -2.96 -5.86
CA ASP A 37 3.21 -2.05 -5.62
C ASP A 37 3.63 -2.13 -4.15
N LEU A 38 4.89 -2.53 -3.90
CA LEU A 38 5.48 -2.61 -2.58
C LEU A 38 6.68 -1.65 -2.48
N PHE A 39 6.59 -0.67 -1.59
CA PHE A 39 7.67 0.29 -1.34
C PHE A 39 8.22 0.14 0.06
N PHE A 40 9.55 0.10 0.16
CA PHE A 40 10.27 0.05 1.42
C PHE A 40 11.42 1.07 1.40
N PRO A 41 11.78 1.67 2.54
CA PRO A 41 13.06 2.36 2.69
C PRO A 41 14.20 1.33 2.63
N ALA A 42 15.44 1.81 2.39
CA ALA A 42 16.61 0.94 2.31
C ALA A 42 16.84 0.07 3.57
N ASP A 43 16.45 0.59 4.73
CA ASP A 43 16.54 -0.08 6.03
C ASP A 43 15.37 -1.02 6.32
N ARG A 44 14.36 -1.10 5.43
CA ARG A 44 13.15 -1.92 5.56
C ARG A 44 12.34 -1.62 6.83
N SER A 45 12.45 -0.42 7.37
CA SER A 45 11.76 -0.03 8.61
C SER A 45 10.24 0.10 8.46
N TRP A 46 9.71 0.27 7.25
CA TRP A 46 8.26 0.35 6.97
C TRP A 46 7.94 -0.15 5.54
N LEU A 47 6.65 -0.36 5.26
CA LEU A 47 6.12 -0.81 3.98
C LEU A 47 4.91 0.02 3.57
N VAL A 48 4.86 0.45 2.32
CA VAL A 48 3.63 0.93 1.67
C VAL A 48 3.23 -0.07 0.59
N SER A 49 2.01 -0.61 0.69
CA SER A 49 1.47 -1.55 -0.29
C SER A 49 0.20 -0.99 -0.94
N ALA A 50 0.16 -0.97 -2.27
CA ALA A 50 -1.05 -0.72 -3.04
C ALA A 50 -1.37 -1.93 -3.92
N LEU A 51 -2.58 -2.48 -3.79
CA LEU A 51 -3.04 -3.56 -4.64
C LEU A 51 -3.74 -2.98 -5.87
N TRP A 52 -3.67 -3.72 -6.98
CA TRP A 52 -4.20 -3.31 -8.28
C TRP A 52 -5.72 -3.12 -8.28
N ASP A 53 -6.42 -3.82 -7.39
CA ASP A 53 -7.87 -3.79 -7.17
C ASP A 53 -8.31 -2.94 -5.96
N ASP A 54 -7.36 -2.42 -5.17
CA ASP A 54 -7.69 -1.61 -3.99
C ASP A 54 -7.85 -0.13 -4.34
N THR A 55 -8.93 0.49 -3.83
CA THR A 55 -9.12 1.95 -3.90
C THR A 55 -8.33 2.71 -2.84
N TRP A 56 -7.62 2.01 -1.96
CA TRP A 56 -6.79 2.56 -0.86
C TRP A 56 -5.35 2.02 -0.89
N THR A 57 -4.53 2.48 0.07
CA THR A 57 -3.13 2.07 0.24
C THR A 57 -2.90 1.71 1.69
N CYS A 58 -2.23 0.59 1.94
CA CYS A 58 -1.90 0.14 3.29
C CYS A 58 -0.48 0.54 3.65
N VAL A 59 -0.27 0.97 4.90
CA VAL A 59 1.05 1.31 5.44
C VAL A 59 1.30 0.50 6.70
N GLY A 60 2.38 -0.26 6.72
CA GLY A 60 2.87 -1.00 7.89
C GLY A 60 4.17 -0.40 8.39
N GLY A 61 4.31 -0.18 9.69
CA GLY A 61 5.53 0.38 10.27
C GLY A 61 5.43 0.64 11.77
N PRO A 62 6.46 1.30 12.35
CA PRO A 62 6.50 1.63 13.76
C PRO A 62 5.35 2.56 14.18
N ALA A 63 4.90 2.44 15.43
CA ALA A 63 3.79 3.23 15.96
C ALA A 63 3.94 4.76 15.74
N PRO A 64 5.12 5.39 15.91
CA PRO A 64 5.28 6.82 15.64
C PRO A 64 4.96 7.22 14.19
N LEU A 65 5.29 6.37 13.21
CA LEU A 65 5.01 6.61 11.79
C LEU A 65 3.50 6.52 11.52
N ILE A 66 2.87 5.46 12.00
CA ILE A 66 1.42 5.25 11.84
C ILE A 66 0.63 6.41 12.48
N HIS A 67 1.05 6.83 13.66
CA HIS A 67 0.40 7.91 14.41
C HIS A 67 0.64 9.31 13.82
N THR A 68 1.68 9.47 13.00
CA THR A 68 1.90 10.68 12.20
C THR A 68 0.93 10.72 11.02
N LEU A 69 0.79 9.60 10.30
CA LEU A 69 -0.13 9.48 9.16
C LEU A 69 -1.59 9.65 9.57
N GLU A 70 -1.97 9.07 10.71
CA GLU A 70 -3.33 9.19 11.27
C GLU A 70 -3.74 10.65 11.55
N ARG A 71 -2.77 11.51 11.90
CA ARG A 71 -3.01 12.93 12.17
C ARG A 71 -2.94 13.81 10.92
N ASP A 72 -2.44 13.29 9.81
CA ASP A 72 -2.30 14.06 8.58
C ASP A 72 -3.64 14.09 7.82
N PRO A 73 -4.29 15.27 7.70
CA PRO A 73 -5.57 15.38 7.01
C PRO A 73 -5.48 15.05 5.51
N VAL A 74 -4.29 15.15 4.90
CA VAL A 74 -4.06 14.77 3.50
C VAL A 74 -4.04 13.25 3.35
N ALA A 75 -3.48 12.54 4.32
CA ALA A 75 -3.41 11.08 4.30
C ALA A 75 -4.78 10.43 4.53
N ASN A 76 -5.66 11.08 5.33
CA ASN A 76 -6.98 10.56 5.69
C ASN A 76 -6.91 9.08 6.14
N ALA A 77 -5.93 8.77 6.99
CA ALA A 77 -5.59 7.42 7.37
C ALA A 77 -6.32 6.98 8.65
N ARG A 78 -6.58 5.68 8.76
CA ARG A 78 -7.10 5.04 9.98
C ARG A 78 -6.21 3.86 10.32
N GLN A 79 -5.81 3.76 11.59
CA GLN A 79 -5.12 2.55 12.07
C GLN A 79 -6.12 1.39 12.15
N ILE A 80 -5.69 0.23 11.68
CA ILE A 80 -6.45 -1.03 11.75
C ILE A 80 -5.63 -2.08 12.48
N ARG A 81 -6.29 -2.86 13.34
CA ARG A 81 -5.71 -4.05 13.97
C ARG A 81 -5.91 -5.29 13.08
N PRO A 82 -5.13 -6.37 13.24
CA PRO A 82 -5.24 -7.56 12.40
C PRO A 82 -6.64 -8.21 12.39
N ASP A 83 -7.41 -8.01 13.45
CA ASP A 83 -8.78 -8.51 13.64
C ASP A 83 -9.87 -7.52 13.22
N GLU A 84 -9.50 -6.32 12.80
CA GLU A 84 -10.43 -5.27 12.40
C GLU A 84 -10.68 -5.26 10.89
N ASP A 85 -11.84 -4.75 10.50
CA ASP A 85 -12.15 -4.55 9.08
C ASP A 85 -11.23 -3.46 8.49
N ALA A 86 -10.45 -3.85 7.48
CA ALA A 86 -9.57 -2.98 6.72
C ALA A 86 -10.31 -2.03 5.75
N LEU A 87 -11.63 -2.15 5.61
CA LEU A 87 -12.43 -1.26 4.76
C LEU A 87 -12.24 0.20 5.19
N PRO A 88 -11.85 1.10 4.27
CA PRO A 88 -11.72 2.51 4.60
C PRO A 88 -13.08 3.15 4.94
N PRO A 89 -13.09 4.20 5.79
CA PRO A 89 -14.31 4.94 6.08
C PRO A 89 -14.98 5.47 4.81
N GLY A 90 -16.29 5.21 4.65
CA GLY A 90 -17.09 5.73 3.54
C GLY A 90 -17.13 4.86 2.28
N LEU A 91 -16.52 3.67 2.31
CA LEU A 91 -16.60 2.68 1.23
C LEU A 91 -17.46 1.49 1.64
N ALA A 92 -18.14 0.88 0.66
CA ALA A 92 -18.83 -0.40 0.82
C ALA A 92 -18.05 -1.49 0.07
N ARG A 93 -18.07 -2.72 0.59
CA ARG A 93 -17.63 -3.88 -0.19
C ARG A 93 -18.75 -4.22 -1.19
N GLU A 94 -18.40 -4.30 -2.47
CA GLU A 94 -19.32 -4.81 -3.51
C GLU A 94 -19.55 -6.32 -3.37
#